data_AF-A0AAW0YVJ3-F1
#
_entry.id   AF-A0AAW0YVJ3-F1
#
_cell.length_a   1.000
_cell.length_b   1.000
_cell.length_c   1.000
_cell.angle_alpha   90.00
_cell.angle_beta   90.00
_cell.angle_gamma   90.00
#
_symmetry.space_group_name_H-M   'P 1'
#
loop_
_entity.id
_entity.type
_entity.pdbx_description
1 polymer ?
#
loop_
_entity_poly.entity_id
_entity_poly.type
_entity_poly.pdbx_seq_one_letter_code
_entity_poly.pdbx_strand_id
1 'polypeptide(L)'
;MLWATRLAGFLLFRVLTTGSDTRFDDIRSHFFKFAGFWAGQILWVWVVSLPVVILNSPAVSDPARGGGNTSFGTAADIVGVILFAVGLFWEAVGDIQKYLFKSAKPPKGQPCTKGLWYFSRHPPYFGEITLHWGLWALCLSPTLHSAVPTQAKRAQYASIASPLFTILLLLFLSGIPTAEKPTSKRYFLLSHPQPDPNSNSNGGGFTRQDASNDIWSNYKSYLNRTSILFPIPPEVYEPLPKWVKKWLLLDLPMYMFDEEKDGREALEEETQKKRDRV
;
A
#
# COMPACT_ATOMS: atom_id res chain seq x y z
N MET A 1 6.05 -1.88 19.08
CA MET A 1 4.87 -2.68 19.52
C MET A 1 3.55 -2.05 19.10
N LEU A 2 3.28 -0.78 19.41
CA LEU A 2 2.02 -0.11 19.05
C LEU A 2 1.59 -0.31 17.57
N TRP A 3 2.48 -0.06 16.62
CA TRP A 3 2.20 -0.25 15.19
C TRP A 3 1.79 -1.69 14.86
N ALA A 4 2.58 -2.68 15.28
CA ALA A 4 2.34 -4.09 14.99
C ALA A 4 1.01 -4.58 15.59
N THR A 5 0.72 -4.22 16.84
CA THR A 5 -0.55 -4.56 17.50
C THR A 5 -1.75 -3.93 16.78
N ARG A 6 -1.64 -2.67 16.35
CA ARG A 6 -2.72 -1.99 15.62
C ARG A 6 -2.95 -2.65 14.26
N LEU A 7 -1.90 -2.90 13.49
CA LEU A 7 -2.01 -3.51 12.16
C LEU A 7 -2.55 -4.93 12.26
N ALA A 8 -2.00 -5.76 13.14
CA ALA A 8 -2.48 -7.12 13.36
C ALA A 8 -3.94 -7.15 13.85
N GLY A 9 -4.29 -6.28 14.81
CA GLY A 9 -5.64 -6.16 15.34
C GLY A 9 -6.66 -5.74 14.28
N PHE A 10 -6.32 -4.74 13.45
CA PHE A 10 -7.20 -4.30 12.36
C PHE A 10 -7.38 -5.38 11.29
N LEU A 11 -6.31 -6.07 10.91
CA LEU A 11 -6.37 -7.15 9.93
C LEU A 11 -7.20 -8.34 10.45
N LEU A 12 -7.01 -8.71 11.71
CA LEU A 12 -7.79 -9.77 12.37
C LEU A 12 -9.27 -9.41 12.41
N PHE A 13 -9.61 -8.21 12.91
CA PHE A 13 -10.98 -7.69 12.92
C PHE A 13 -11.63 -7.74 11.53
N ARG A 14 -10.90 -7.30 10.50
CA ARG A 14 -11.39 -7.28 9.12
C ARG A 14 -11.66 -8.68 8.58
N VAL A 15 -10.79 -9.65 8.86
CA VAL A 15 -10.98 -11.05 8.44
C VAL A 15 -12.18 -11.67 9.14
N LEU A 16 -12.32 -11.47 10.45
CA LEU A 16 -13.47 -11.96 11.23
C LEU A 16 -14.80 -11.36 10.73
N THR A 17 -14.79 -10.11 10.25
CA THR A 17 -15.99 -9.44 9.73
C THR A 17 -16.31 -9.78 8.27
N THR A 18 -15.28 -9.95 7.42
CA THR A 18 -15.45 -10.15 5.96
C THR A 18 -15.56 -11.63 5.58
N GLY A 19 -15.10 -12.54 6.46
CA GLY A 19 -15.24 -13.99 6.30
C GLY A 19 -14.12 -14.66 5.52
N SER A 20 -13.45 -13.99 4.58
CA SER A 20 -12.31 -14.54 3.86
C SER A 20 -11.29 -13.49 3.40
N ASP A 21 -10.07 -13.94 3.14
CA ASP A 21 -9.01 -13.17 2.48
C ASP A 21 -8.62 -13.86 1.18
N THR A 22 -9.09 -13.31 0.07
CA THR A 22 -8.97 -13.90 -1.27
C THR A 22 -7.51 -14.06 -1.73
N ARG A 23 -6.56 -13.37 -1.10
CA ARG A 23 -5.13 -13.45 -1.45
C ARG A 23 -4.55 -14.83 -1.16
N PHE A 24 -5.15 -15.56 -0.23
CA PHE A 24 -4.66 -16.86 0.20
C PHE A 24 -5.38 -18.04 -0.46
N ASP A 25 -6.45 -17.81 -1.23
CA ASP A 25 -7.30 -18.88 -1.75
C ASP A 25 -6.52 -19.80 -2.71
N ASP A 26 -5.69 -19.21 -3.59
CA ASP A 26 -4.94 -19.96 -4.59
C ASP A 26 -3.60 -20.54 -4.08
N ILE A 27 -3.04 -19.99 -3.01
CA ILE A 27 -1.72 -20.40 -2.50
C ILE A 27 -1.80 -21.44 -1.38
N ARG A 28 -2.91 -21.50 -0.63
CA ARG A 28 -3.08 -22.40 0.51
C ARG A 28 -3.10 -23.88 0.11
N SER A 29 -3.51 -24.19 -1.12
CA SER A 29 -3.53 -25.56 -1.67
C SER A 29 -2.15 -26.08 -2.07
N HIS A 30 -1.13 -25.21 -2.16
CA HIS A 30 0.20 -25.54 -2.64
C HIS A 30 1.27 -25.32 -1.57
N PHE A 31 1.72 -26.40 -0.93
CA PHE A 31 2.66 -26.37 0.19
C PHE A 31 3.89 -25.45 -0.04
N PHE A 32 4.64 -25.65 -1.14
CA PHE A 32 5.85 -24.87 -1.40
C PHE A 32 5.58 -23.40 -1.71
N LYS A 33 4.46 -23.06 -2.37
CA LYS A 33 4.06 -21.67 -2.60
C LYS A 33 3.69 -20.98 -1.28
N PHE A 34 2.95 -21.70 -0.42
CA PHE A 34 2.58 -21.21 0.90
C PHE A 34 3.79 -21.02 1.82
N ALA A 35 4.72 -21.99 1.85
CA ALA A 35 5.95 -21.90 2.61
C ALA A 35 6.85 -20.74 2.12
N GLY A 36 7.00 -20.58 0.81
CA GLY A 36 7.76 -19.47 0.22
C GLY A 36 7.18 -18.10 0.58
N PHE A 37 5.85 -17.96 0.58
CA PHE A 37 5.19 -16.73 1.02
C PHE A 37 5.56 -16.38 2.47
N TRP A 38 5.46 -17.33 3.39
CA TRP A 38 5.80 -17.10 4.81
C TRP A 38 7.28 -16.85 5.05
N ALA A 39 8.17 -17.54 4.32
CA ALA A 39 9.60 -17.24 4.36
C ALA A 39 9.88 -15.78 3.93
N GLY A 40 9.19 -15.29 2.89
CA GLY A 40 9.23 -13.90 2.48
C GLY A 40 8.73 -12.93 3.56
N GLN A 41 7.64 -13.28 4.26
CA GLN A 41 7.12 -12.48 5.38
C GLN A 41 8.10 -12.44 6.56
N ILE A 42 8.75 -13.56 6.89
CA ILE A 42 9.78 -13.61 7.95
C ILE A 42 10.95 -12.72 7.59
N LEU A 43 11.47 -12.82 6.36
CA LEU A 43 12.56 -11.97 5.89
C LEU A 43 12.16 -10.50 5.92
N TRP A 44 10.93 -10.18 5.51
CA TRP A 44 10.41 -8.82 5.59
C TRP A 44 10.42 -8.30 7.03
N VAL A 45 9.74 -8.98 7.95
CA VAL A 45 9.66 -8.55 9.36
C VAL A 45 11.07 -8.40 9.96
N TRP A 46 11.98 -9.31 9.62
CA TRP A 46 13.37 -9.22 10.05
C TRP A 46 14.05 -7.94 9.56
N VAL A 47 14.01 -7.63 8.26
CA VAL A 47 14.61 -6.40 7.68
C VAL A 47 14.00 -5.15 8.30
N VAL A 48 12.67 -5.11 8.43
CA VAL A 48 11.96 -3.97 9.02
C VAL A 48 12.33 -3.75 10.49
N SER A 49 12.58 -4.82 11.23
CA SER A 49 12.95 -4.77 12.64
C SER A 49 14.41 -4.36 12.92
N LEU A 50 15.28 -4.35 11.90
CA LEU A 50 16.72 -4.09 12.05
C LEU A 50 17.07 -2.84 12.89
N PRO A 51 16.43 -1.67 12.72
CA PRO A 51 16.77 -0.49 13.53
C PRO A 51 16.63 -0.76 15.03
N VAL A 52 15.55 -1.42 15.42
CA VAL A 52 15.25 -1.73 16.83
C VAL A 52 16.16 -2.86 17.34
N VAL A 53 16.38 -3.90 16.54
CA VAL A 53 17.27 -5.02 16.89
C VAL A 53 18.69 -4.53 17.13
N ILE A 54 19.21 -3.66 16.26
CA ILE A 54 20.57 -3.13 16.36
C ILE A 54 20.68 -2.15 17.53
N LEU A 55 19.69 -1.27 17.73
CA LEU A 55 19.65 -0.37 18.89
C LEU A 55 19.75 -1.13 20.21
N ASN A 56 19.03 -2.25 20.35
CA ASN A 56 19.01 -3.05 21.56
C ASN A 56 20.19 -4.03 21.67
N SER A 57 21.06 -4.11 20.66
CA SER A 57 22.21 -5.01 20.71
C SER A 57 23.23 -4.55 21.75
N PRO A 58 23.94 -5.47 22.45
CA PRO A 58 24.92 -5.08 23.46
C PRO A 58 26.05 -4.18 22.93
N ALA A 59 26.36 -4.26 21.63
CA ALA A 59 27.36 -3.40 21.02
C ALA A 59 26.94 -1.92 20.96
N VAL A 60 25.64 -1.63 21.07
CA VAL A 60 25.06 -0.28 21.09
C VAL A 60 24.61 0.12 22.49
N SER A 61 23.94 -0.79 23.22
CA SER A 61 23.24 -0.47 24.47
C SER A 61 24.03 -0.72 25.75
N ASP A 62 25.12 -1.50 25.72
CA ASP A 62 25.89 -1.85 26.93
C ASP A 62 27.15 -0.97 27.08
N PRO A 63 27.22 -0.08 28.08
CA PRO A 63 28.40 0.74 28.33
C PRO A 63 29.68 -0.08 28.58
N ALA A 64 29.57 -1.30 29.13
CA ALA A 64 30.72 -2.16 29.36
C ALA A 64 31.37 -2.65 28.06
N ARG A 65 30.65 -2.58 26.93
CA ARG A 65 31.11 -2.97 25.59
C ARG A 65 31.40 -1.76 24.69
N GLY A 66 31.48 -0.56 25.27
CA GLY A 66 31.64 0.69 24.54
C GLY A 66 30.34 1.22 23.94
N GLY A 67 29.18 0.66 24.30
CA GLY A 67 27.87 1.20 23.95
C GLY A 67 27.56 2.53 24.67
N GLY A 68 26.52 3.22 24.21
CA GLY A 68 26.13 4.53 24.72
C GLY A 68 24.68 4.54 25.19
N ASN A 69 24.46 4.84 26.47
CA ASN A 69 23.13 5.13 27.02
C ASN A 69 22.79 6.61 26.82
N THR A 70 22.55 7.01 25.57
CA THR A 70 22.10 8.36 25.26
C THR A 70 20.75 8.61 25.93
N SER A 71 20.63 9.72 26.66
CA SER A 71 19.35 10.13 27.23
C SER A 71 18.37 10.47 26.11
N PHE A 72 17.11 10.10 26.29
CA PHE A 72 16.05 10.42 25.34
C PHE A 72 15.82 11.94 25.26
N GLY A 73 15.51 12.44 24.07
CA GLY A 73 15.21 13.85 23.83
C GLY A 73 16.19 14.54 22.90
N THR A 74 17.02 13.77 22.18
CA THR A 74 17.82 14.29 21.08
C THR A 74 16.94 14.76 19.93
N ALA A 75 17.50 15.56 19.00
CA ALA A 75 16.76 15.98 17.82
C ALA A 75 16.27 14.79 16.97
N ALA A 76 17.08 13.72 16.90
CA ALA A 76 16.70 12.48 16.21
C ALA A 76 15.52 11.78 16.89
N ASP A 77 15.48 11.78 18.22
CA ASP A 77 14.36 11.24 18.99
C ASP A 77 13.07 12.02 18.71
N ILE A 78 13.13 13.35 18.76
CA ILE A 78 11.96 14.22 18.53
C ILE A 78 11.43 14.04 17.10
N VAL A 79 12.30 14.11 16.10
CA VAL A 79 11.92 13.89 14.69
C VAL A 79 11.34 12.49 14.50
N GLY A 80 11.98 11.49 15.07
CA GLY A 80 11.53 10.10 14.97
C GLY A 80 10.16 9.87 15.60
N VAL A 81 9.88 10.44 16.78
CA VAL A 81 8.55 10.37 17.41
C VAL A 81 7.50 11.07 16.56
N ILE A 82 7.79 12.26 16.04
CA ILE A 82 6.85 13.01 15.19
C ILE A 82 6.50 12.20 13.94
N LEU A 83 7.50 11.70 13.21
CA LEU A 83 7.29 10.89 12.01
C LEU A 83 6.53 9.60 12.33
N PHE A 84 6.86 8.93 13.43
CA PHE A 84 6.15 7.74 13.87
C PHE A 84 4.67 8.03 14.17
N ALA A 85 4.38 9.11 14.91
CA ALA A 85 3.02 9.50 15.26
C ALA A 85 2.21 9.91 14.02
N VAL A 86 2.78 10.71 13.13
CA VAL A 86 2.15 11.12 11.87
C VAL A 86 1.87 9.89 11.00
N GLY A 87 2.85 9.01 10.82
CA GLY A 87 2.69 7.80 10.01
C GLY A 87 1.62 6.86 10.58
N LEU A 88 1.65 6.64 11.90
CA LEU A 88 0.65 5.81 12.60
C LEU A 88 -0.76 6.38 12.46
N PHE A 89 -0.93 7.69 12.63
CA PHE A 89 -2.21 8.38 12.44
C PHE A 89 -2.70 8.24 11.00
N TRP A 90 -1.83 8.52 10.03
CA TRP A 90 -2.19 8.49 8.60
C TRP A 90 -2.63 7.11 8.15
N GLU A 91 -1.91 6.08 8.59
CA GLU A 91 -2.23 4.69 8.29
C GLU A 91 -3.55 4.27 8.93
N ALA A 92 -3.72 4.51 10.24
CA ALA A 92 -4.92 4.11 10.97
C ALA A 92 -6.19 4.81 10.43
N VAL A 93 -6.12 6.12 10.18
CA VAL A 93 -7.27 6.88 9.65
C VAL A 93 -7.59 6.46 8.22
N GLY A 94 -6.58 6.24 7.37
CA GLY A 94 -6.77 5.77 6.00
C GLY A 94 -7.48 4.42 5.95
N ASP A 95 -7.05 3.48 6.79
CA ASP A 95 -7.66 2.16 6.90
C ASP A 95 -9.12 2.22 7.37
N ILE A 96 -9.39 2.98 8.44
CA ILE A 96 -10.76 3.15 8.98
C ILE A 96 -11.67 3.80 7.94
N GLN A 97 -11.23 4.86 7.27
CA GLN A 97 -12.01 5.53 6.23
C GLN A 97 -12.38 4.57 5.09
N LYS A 98 -11.43 3.73 4.65
CA LYS A 98 -11.68 2.75 3.59
C LYS A 98 -12.64 1.66 4.04
N TYR A 99 -12.49 1.19 5.27
CA TYR A 99 -13.40 0.21 5.86
C TYR A 99 -14.82 0.75 5.94
N LEU A 100 -15.02 1.94 6.52
CA LEU A 100 -16.33 2.59 6.62
C LEU A 100 -16.96 2.82 5.24
N PHE A 101 -16.16 3.27 4.26
CA PHE A 101 -16.63 3.41 2.88
C PHE A 101 -17.14 2.09 2.30
N LYS A 102 -16.40 0.98 2.48
CA LYS A 102 -16.85 -0.33 1.98
C LYS A 102 -18.08 -0.86 2.72
N SER A 103 -18.15 -0.67 4.04
CA SER A 103 -19.27 -1.10 4.88
C SER A 103 -20.57 -0.37 4.55
N ALA A 104 -20.49 0.87 4.05
CA ALA A 104 -21.64 1.64 3.59
C ALA A 104 -22.26 1.15 2.26
N LYS A 105 -21.69 0.12 1.61
CA LYS A 105 -22.14 -0.44 0.32
C LYS A 105 -22.40 0.63 -0.76
N PRO A 106 -21.40 1.48 -1.08
CA PRO A 106 -21.54 2.52 -2.09
C PRO A 106 -21.86 1.93 -3.46
N PRO A 107 -22.47 2.73 -4.37
CA PRO A 107 -22.76 2.29 -5.73
C PRO A 107 -21.54 1.66 -6.40
N LYS A 108 -21.78 0.62 -7.21
CA LYS A 108 -20.70 -0.04 -7.97
C LYS A 108 -20.02 1.00 -8.88
N GLY A 109 -18.70 0.99 -8.91
CA GLY A 109 -17.93 1.89 -9.78
C GLY A 109 -17.58 3.25 -9.17
N GLN A 110 -17.63 3.41 -7.84
CA GLN A 110 -17.15 4.62 -7.17
C GLN A 110 -15.93 4.36 -6.27
N PRO A 111 -14.80 5.06 -6.47
CA PRO A 111 -13.65 4.97 -5.58
C PRO A 111 -13.91 5.71 -4.26
N CYS A 112 -13.11 5.39 -3.25
CA CYS A 112 -13.15 6.15 -1.98
C CYS A 112 -12.40 7.45 -2.21
N THR A 113 -13.08 8.59 -2.10
CA THR A 113 -12.52 9.93 -2.36
C THR A 113 -12.64 10.87 -1.16
N LYS A 114 -12.99 10.33 0.02
CA LYS A 114 -13.21 11.12 1.24
C LYS A 114 -12.00 11.08 2.18
N GLY A 115 -11.76 12.19 2.87
CA GLY A 115 -10.71 12.28 3.90
C GLY A 115 -9.31 12.15 3.32
N LEU A 116 -8.48 11.26 3.87
CA LEU A 116 -7.11 11.06 3.39
C LEU A 116 -7.07 10.50 1.96
N TRP A 117 -8.12 9.79 1.55
CA TRP A 117 -8.28 9.27 0.19
C TRP A 117 -8.58 10.35 -0.85
N TYR A 118 -8.87 11.58 -0.43
CA TYR A 118 -8.94 12.74 -1.32
C TYR A 118 -7.55 13.17 -1.83
N PHE A 119 -6.53 13.05 -0.97
CA PHE A 119 -5.18 13.55 -1.22
C PHE A 119 -4.24 12.49 -1.81
N SER A 120 -4.54 11.20 -1.60
CA SER A 120 -3.70 10.10 -2.07
C SER A 120 -4.54 8.85 -2.33
N ARG A 121 -4.17 8.06 -3.35
CA ARG A 121 -4.79 6.76 -3.66
C ARG A 121 -4.41 5.69 -2.65
N HIS A 122 -3.26 5.81 -1.98
CA HIS A 122 -2.80 4.88 -0.96
C HIS A 122 -2.33 5.58 0.31
N PRO A 123 -3.24 6.24 1.06
CA PRO A 123 -2.85 6.91 2.30
C PRO A 123 -2.19 5.96 3.32
N PRO A 124 -2.65 4.69 3.51
CA PRO A 124 -1.97 3.78 4.41
C PRO A 124 -0.50 3.52 4.07
N TYR A 125 -0.14 3.45 2.79
CA TYR A 125 1.25 3.22 2.38
C TYR A 125 2.14 4.42 2.67
N PHE A 126 1.63 5.64 2.52
CA PHE A 126 2.34 6.84 2.95
C PHE A 126 2.58 6.83 4.46
N GLY A 127 1.57 6.45 5.23
CA GLY A 127 1.69 6.29 6.69
C GLY A 127 2.75 5.27 7.07
N GLU A 128 2.71 4.08 6.43
CA GLU A 128 3.67 3.00 6.64
C GLU A 128 5.10 3.43 6.35
N ILE A 129 5.35 4.10 5.22
CA ILE A 129 6.69 4.60 4.88
C ILE A 129 7.15 5.63 5.92
N THR A 130 6.30 6.61 6.25
CA THR A 130 6.62 7.69 7.18
C THR A 130 6.98 7.17 8.57
N LEU A 131 6.24 6.18 9.08
CA LEU A 131 6.52 5.63 10.41
C LEU A 131 7.82 4.83 10.47
N HIS A 132 8.20 4.14 9.39
CA HIS A 132 9.46 3.38 9.33
C HIS A 132 10.67 4.31 9.24
N TRP A 133 10.55 5.44 8.53
CA TRP A 133 11.55 6.52 8.59
C TRP A 133 11.67 7.10 9.99
N GLY A 134 10.53 7.31 10.68
CA GLY A 134 10.52 7.74 12.07
C GLY A 134 11.22 6.76 13.01
N LEU A 135 10.90 5.46 12.88
CA LEU A 135 11.50 4.40 13.70
C LEU A 135 13.01 4.29 13.48
N TRP A 136 13.47 4.41 12.23
CA TRP A 136 14.90 4.44 11.92
C TRP A 136 15.57 5.67 12.55
N ALA A 137 14.98 6.86 12.42
CA ALA A 137 15.51 8.10 13.01
C ALA A 137 15.64 8.01 14.53
N LEU A 138 14.63 7.46 15.24
CA LEU A 138 14.69 7.18 16.68
C LEU A 138 15.90 6.33 17.04
N CYS A 139 16.17 5.29 16.26
CA CYS A 139 17.24 4.34 16.55
C CYS A 139 18.66 4.87 16.28
N LEU A 140 18.80 6.05 15.67
CA LEU A 140 20.10 6.66 15.35
C LEU A 140 20.69 7.49 16.49
N SER A 141 19.92 7.83 17.53
CA SER A 141 20.33 8.71 18.63
C SER A 141 21.71 8.32 19.24
N PRO A 142 22.00 7.03 19.54
CA PRO A 142 23.33 6.64 20.05
C PRO A 142 24.49 6.94 19.11
N THR A 143 24.30 6.75 17.81
CA THR A 143 25.35 6.98 16.79
C THR A 143 25.70 8.46 16.61
N LEU A 144 24.74 9.34 16.87
CA LEU A 144 24.90 10.80 16.72
C LEU A 144 25.49 11.45 17.96
N HIS A 145 25.19 10.94 19.15
CA HIS A 145 25.46 11.62 20.41
C HIS A 145 26.33 10.82 21.39
N SER A 146 26.66 9.56 21.11
CA SER A 146 27.51 8.73 21.97
C SER A 146 28.65 8.09 21.20
N ALA A 147 29.74 7.80 21.92
CA ALA A 147 30.90 7.12 21.37
C ALA A 147 30.63 5.61 21.28
N VAL A 148 29.79 5.20 20.34
CA VAL A 148 29.53 3.78 20.02
C VAL A 148 30.66 3.20 19.17
N PRO A 149 30.98 1.89 19.25
CA PRO A 149 32.04 1.30 18.45
C PRO A 149 31.77 1.45 16.95
N THR A 150 32.82 1.58 16.15
CA THR A 150 32.72 1.83 14.69
C THR A 150 31.84 0.81 13.96
N GLN A 151 31.90 -0.45 14.35
CA GLN A 151 31.07 -1.51 13.76
C GLN A 151 29.58 -1.32 14.10
N ALA A 152 29.27 -0.98 15.34
CA ALA A 152 27.91 -0.71 15.80
C ALA A 152 27.31 0.52 15.08
N LYS A 153 28.12 1.57 14.92
CA LYS A 153 27.75 2.77 14.16
C LYS A 153 27.40 2.45 12.70
N ARG A 154 28.23 1.65 12.02
CA ARG A 154 27.95 1.19 10.65
C ARG A 154 26.66 0.38 10.59
N ALA A 155 26.41 -0.49 11.56
CA ALA A 155 25.19 -1.29 11.64
C ALA A 155 23.94 -0.40 11.83
N GLN A 156 24.00 0.62 12.72
CA GLN A 156 22.88 1.55 12.91
C GLN A 156 22.57 2.34 11.63
N TYR A 157 23.58 2.82 10.90
CA TYR A 157 23.32 3.44 9.59
C TYR A 157 22.80 2.45 8.55
N ALA A 158 23.35 1.24 8.48
CA ALA A 158 22.89 0.19 7.57
C ALA A 158 21.43 -0.21 7.81
N SER A 159 20.90 0.03 9.01
CA SER A 159 19.49 -0.20 9.33
C SER A 159 18.52 0.71 8.55
N ILE A 160 19.02 1.71 7.80
CA ILE A 160 18.24 2.45 6.78
C ILE A 160 17.65 1.51 5.72
N ALA A 161 18.22 0.30 5.59
CA ALA A 161 17.63 -0.79 4.83
C ALA A 161 16.16 -1.03 5.20
N SER A 162 15.74 -0.82 6.46
CA SER A 162 14.34 -0.98 6.89
C SER A 162 13.36 -0.08 6.10
N PRO A 163 13.42 1.27 6.21
CA PRO A 163 12.51 2.12 5.46
C PRO A 163 12.67 2.01 3.94
N LEU A 164 13.89 1.82 3.43
CA LEU A 164 14.11 1.63 1.99
C LEU A 164 13.49 0.33 1.47
N PHE A 165 13.62 -0.76 2.22
CA PHE A 165 13.01 -2.03 1.87
C PHE A 165 11.49 -1.95 1.91
N THR A 166 10.91 -1.29 2.92
CA THR A 166 9.46 -1.01 2.97
C THR A 166 9.00 -0.24 1.73
N ILE A 167 9.73 0.81 1.30
CA ILE A 167 9.43 1.53 0.06
C ILE A 167 9.48 0.60 -1.14
N LEU A 168 10.54 -0.19 -1.29
CA LEU A 168 10.70 -1.09 -2.44
C LEU A 168 9.56 -2.12 -2.52
N LEU A 169 9.19 -2.71 -1.39
CA LEU A 169 8.08 -3.67 -1.33
C LEU A 169 6.75 -3.02 -1.71
N LEU A 170 6.46 -1.84 -1.16
CA LEU A 170 5.21 -1.15 -1.42
C LEU A 170 5.13 -0.63 -2.87
N LEU A 171 6.22 -0.13 -3.42
CA LEU A 171 6.24 0.39 -4.79
C LEU A 171 6.29 -0.72 -5.84
N PHE A 172 6.98 -1.82 -5.61
CA PHE A 172 7.31 -2.77 -6.69
C PHE A 172 6.78 -4.18 -6.51
N LEU A 173 6.44 -4.61 -5.30
CA LEU A 173 6.11 -6.02 -5.04
C LEU A 173 4.69 -6.24 -4.54
N SER A 174 4.39 -5.84 -3.30
CA SER A 174 3.18 -6.26 -2.60
C SER A 174 2.17 -5.13 -2.36
N GLY A 175 2.55 -3.87 -2.59
CA GLY A 175 1.70 -2.69 -2.31
C GLY A 175 0.91 -2.19 -3.53
N ILE A 176 1.43 -1.17 -4.19
CA ILE A 176 0.75 -0.43 -5.26
C ILE A 176 0.45 -1.29 -6.51
N PRO A 177 1.40 -2.09 -7.05
CA PRO A 177 1.13 -2.86 -8.28
C PRO A 177 -0.03 -3.86 -8.13
N THR A 178 -0.10 -4.52 -6.97
CA THR A 178 -1.12 -5.53 -6.64
C THR A 178 -2.48 -4.91 -6.29
N ALA A 179 -2.52 -3.61 -6.02
CA ALA A 179 -3.74 -2.87 -5.72
C ALA A 179 -4.31 -2.13 -6.94
N GLU A 180 -3.48 -1.36 -7.66
CA GLU A 180 -3.94 -0.43 -8.71
C GLU A 180 -4.40 -1.15 -9.97
N LYS A 181 -3.61 -2.09 -10.50
CA LYS A 181 -3.94 -2.81 -11.74
C LYS A 181 -5.21 -3.63 -11.62
N PRO A 182 -5.37 -4.51 -10.60
CA PRO A 182 -6.60 -5.29 -10.44
C PRO A 182 -7.83 -4.42 -10.17
N THR A 183 -7.67 -3.30 -9.44
CA THR A 183 -8.76 -2.35 -9.23
C THR A 183 -9.16 -1.71 -10.55
N SER A 184 -8.21 -1.21 -11.34
CA SER A 184 -8.49 -0.61 -12.64
C SER A 184 -9.17 -1.59 -13.61
N LYS A 185 -8.67 -2.83 -13.69
CA LYS A 185 -9.31 -3.93 -14.45
C LYS A 185 -10.77 -4.13 -14.04
N ARG A 186 -11.06 -4.14 -12.73
CA ARG A 186 -12.44 -4.26 -12.22
C ARG A 186 -13.33 -3.09 -12.66
N TYR A 187 -12.85 -1.85 -12.61
CA TYR A 187 -13.63 -0.68 -13.04
C TYR A 187 -13.88 -0.68 -14.54
N PHE A 188 -12.88 -1.10 -15.33
CA PHE A 188 -13.01 -1.27 -16.78
C PHE A 188 -14.03 -2.35 -17.17
N LEU A 189 -14.06 -3.48 -16.46
CA LEU A 189 -15.05 -4.53 -16.69
C LEU A 189 -16.47 -4.11 -16.30
N LEU A 190 -16.62 -3.24 -15.29
CA LEU A 190 -17.92 -2.68 -14.91
C LEU A 190 -18.49 -1.73 -15.97
N SER A 191 -17.64 -1.04 -16.73
CA SER A 191 -18.07 -0.18 -17.86
C SER A 191 -18.31 -0.95 -19.16
N HIS A 192 -17.82 -2.19 -19.28
CA HIS A 192 -17.96 -3.04 -20.45
C HIS A 192 -18.67 -4.36 -20.10
N PRO A 193 -19.97 -4.32 -19.74
CA PRO A 193 -20.71 -5.54 -19.43
C PRO A 193 -20.79 -6.43 -20.66
N GLN A 194 -20.15 -7.60 -20.59
CA GLN A 194 -20.22 -8.63 -21.64
C GLN A 194 -21.65 -9.19 -21.79
N PRO A 195 -22.15 -9.37 -23.03
CA PRO A 195 -23.44 -10.01 -23.28
C PRO A 195 -23.49 -11.38 -22.61
N ASP A 196 -24.62 -11.69 -21.99
CA ASP A 196 -24.84 -12.99 -21.35
C ASP A 196 -25.05 -14.04 -22.45
N PRO A 197 -24.20 -15.09 -22.54
CA PRO A 197 -24.34 -16.11 -23.58
C PRO A 197 -25.68 -16.85 -23.53
N ASN A 198 -26.41 -16.78 -22.40
CA ASN A 198 -27.71 -17.42 -22.22
C ASN A 198 -28.90 -16.44 -22.36
N SER A 199 -28.66 -15.16 -22.65
CA SER A 199 -29.72 -14.16 -22.84
C SER A 199 -30.30 -14.25 -24.25
N ASN A 200 -31.38 -15.02 -24.41
CA ASN A 200 -32.27 -14.95 -25.57
C ASN A 200 -33.07 -13.63 -25.54
N SER A 201 -32.41 -12.51 -25.81
CA SER A 201 -33.07 -11.21 -25.95
C SER A 201 -32.96 -10.70 -27.39
N ASN A 202 -33.93 -11.06 -28.21
CA ASN A 202 -34.35 -10.25 -29.35
C ASN A 202 -35.12 -9.05 -28.78
N GLY A 203 -34.48 -7.90 -28.62
CA GLY A 203 -35.13 -6.72 -28.09
C GLY A 203 -34.21 -5.50 -28.12
N GLY A 204 -34.47 -4.60 -29.07
CA GLY A 204 -33.78 -3.32 -29.17
C GLY A 204 -34.18 -2.33 -28.07
N GLY A 205 -33.36 -1.29 -27.92
CA GLY A 205 -33.80 0.03 -27.48
C GLY A 205 -33.81 0.33 -25.98
N PHE A 206 -32.62 0.40 -25.35
CA PHE A 206 -32.31 1.46 -24.38
C PHE A 206 -30.79 1.58 -24.29
N THR A 207 -30.25 2.80 -24.41
CA THR A 207 -28.82 3.11 -24.47
C THR A 207 -28.12 2.82 -23.13
N ARG A 208 -27.74 1.55 -22.91
CA ARG A 208 -26.92 1.14 -21.75
C ARG A 208 -25.48 1.69 -21.81
N GLN A 209 -25.07 2.14 -22.99
CA GLN A 209 -23.72 2.61 -23.30
C GLN A 209 -23.41 3.98 -22.66
N ASP A 210 -24.43 4.80 -22.37
CA ASP A 210 -24.25 6.14 -21.79
C ASP A 210 -23.85 6.07 -20.31
N ALA A 211 -24.56 5.30 -19.49
CA ALA A 211 -24.21 5.11 -18.06
C ALA A 211 -22.96 4.24 -17.85
N SER A 212 -22.61 3.38 -18.82
CA SER A 212 -21.44 2.51 -18.72
C SER A 212 -20.15 3.26 -19.10
N ASN A 213 -20.20 4.17 -20.08
CA ASN A 213 -19.10 5.08 -20.41
C ASN A 213 -18.73 6.00 -19.23
N ASP A 214 -19.69 6.38 -18.39
CA ASP A 214 -19.45 7.22 -17.21
C ASP A 214 -18.56 6.55 -16.16
N ILE A 215 -18.66 5.24 -15.91
CA ILE A 215 -17.92 4.61 -14.80
C ILE A 215 -16.41 4.65 -15.02
N TRP A 216 -15.96 4.21 -16.20
CA TRP A 216 -14.53 4.14 -16.50
C TRP A 216 -13.93 5.52 -16.76
N SER A 217 -14.67 6.42 -17.42
CA SER A 217 -14.22 7.81 -17.61
C SER A 217 -14.08 8.54 -16.27
N ASN A 218 -15.03 8.38 -15.35
CA ASN A 218 -14.94 8.93 -13.99
C ASN A 218 -13.75 8.35 -13.22
N TYR A 219 -13.50 7.05 -13.35
CA TYR A 219 -12.34 6.42 -12.72
C TYR A 219 -11.01 6.93 -13.29
N LYS A 220 -10.91 7.13 -14.62
CA LYS A 220 -9.74 7.77 -15.25
C LYS A 220 -9.53 9.20 -14.75
N SER A 221 -10.61 9.98 -14.61
CA SER A 221 -10.53 11.31 -14.00
C SER A 221 -9.98 11.23 -12.57
N TYR A 222 -10.46 10.27 -11.77
CA TYR A 222 -9.94 10.01 -10.42
C TYR A 222 -8.43 9.68 -10.42
N LEU A 223 -7.95 8.81 -11.33
CA LEU A 223 -6.53 8.48 -11.44
C LEU A 223 -5.67 9.71 -11.82
N ASN A 224 -6.18 10.56 -12.72
CA ASN A 224 -5.46 11.74 -13.19
C ASN A 224 -5.36 12.86 -12.15
N ARG A 225 -6.38 13.00 -11.29
CA ARG A 225 -6.47 14.04 -10.27
C ARG A 225 -5.89 13.64 -8.91
N THR A 226 -5.68 12.35 -8.65
CA THR A 226 -5.28 11.86 -7.32
C THR A 226 -3.88 11.28 -7.33
N SER A 227 -2.99 11.86 -6.52
CA SER A 227 -1.64 11.36 -6.31
C SER A 227 -1.64 9.91 -5.81
N ILE A 228 -0.66 9.12 -6.23
CA ILE A 228 -0.63 7.70 -5.87
C ILE A 228 -0.24 7.48 -4.40
N LEU A 229 0.81 8.17 -3.96
CA LEU A 229 1.43 7.96 -2.65
C LEU A 229 1.40 9.25 -1.83
N PHE A 230 1.98 10.32 -2.34
CA PHE A 230 2.13 11.58 -1.62
C PHE A 230 0.77 12.27 -1.41
N PRO A 231 0.47 12.80 -0.21
CA PRO A 231 -0.80 13.47 0.05
C PRO A 231 -0.81 14.87 -0.57
N ILE A 232 -1.30 14.96 -1.81
CA ILE A 232 -1.31 16.18 -2.61
C ILE A 232 -2.76 16.51 -2.98
N PRO A 233 -3.24 17.74 -2.73
CA PRO A 233 -4.58 18.15 -3.15
C PRO A 233 -4.74 18.01 -4.68
N PRO A 234 -5.89 17.55 -5.19
CA PRO A 234 -6.15 17.41 -6.61
C PRO A 234 -5.92 18.68 -7.42
N GLU A 235 -6.18 19.84 -6.84
CA GLU A 235 -5.99 21.16 -7.45
C GLU A 235 -4.51 21.42 -7.79
N VAL A 236 -3.60 20.81 -7.02
CA VAL A 236 -2.16 20.88 -7.24
C VAL A 236 -1.68 19.72 -8.11
N TYR A 237 -2.23 18.50 -7.92
CA TYR A 237 -1.77 17.31 -8.63
C TYR A 237 -2.21 17.27 -10.09
N GLU A 238 -3.48 17.56 -10.36
CA GLU A 238 -4.09 17.45 -11.68
C GLU A 238 -3.34 18.23 -12.79
N PRO A 239 -2.96 19.50 -12.62
CA PRO A 239 -2.28 20.28 -13.66
C PRO A 239 -0.81 19.88 -13.90
N LEU A 240 -0.23 19.00 -13.06
CA LEU A 240 1.19 18.66 -13.19
C LEU A 240 1.48 17.93 -14.51
N PRO A 241 2.63 18.22 -15.16
CA PRO A 241 3.09 17.48 -16.32
C PRO A 241 3.24 15.98 -16.02
N LYS A 242 2.96 15.12 -17.00
CA LYS A 242 3.05 13.65 -16.86
C LYS A 242 4.43 13.17 -16.39
N TRP A 243 5.51 13.85 -16.80
CA TRP A 243 6.86 13.49 -16.38
C TRP A 243 7.10 13.75 -14.89
N VAL A 244 6.50 14.82 -14.33
CA VAL A 244 6.55 15.12 -12.88
C VAL A 244 5.81 14.05 -12.11
N LYS A 245 4.57 13.72 -12.53
CA LYS A 245 3.78 12.64 -11.92
C LYS A 245 4.56 11.32 -11.91
N LYS A 246 5.14 10.96 -13.05
CA LYS A 246 5.88 9.70 -13.23
C LYS A 246 7.13 9.60 -12.37
N TRP A 247 8.02 10.59 -12.43
CA TRP A 247 9.35 10.47 -11.86
C TRP A 247 9.49 11.08 -10.47
N LEU A 248 8.79 12.17 -10.19
CA LEU A 248 8.86 12.85 -8.89
C LEU A 248 7.82 12.29 -7.92
N LEU A 249 6.60 12.02 -8.42
CA LEU A 249 5.48 11.54 -7.58
C LEU A 249 5.27 10.03 -7.65
N LEU A 250 6.19 9.32 -8.32
CA LEU A 250 6.23 7.88 -8.42
C LEU A 250 4.96 7.28 -9.05
N ASP A 251 4.28 7.99 -9.94
CA ASP A 251 3.15 7.46 -10.71
C ASP A 251 3.66 6.65 -11.92
N LEU A 252 4.27 5.50 -11.62
CA LEU A 252 5.01 4.70 -12.60
C LEU A 252 4.06 4.02 -13.61
N PRO A 253 4.49 3.83 -14.88
CA PRO A 253 3.66 3.19 -15.91
C PRO A 253 3.21 1.77 -15.56
N MET A 254 4.00 1.08 -14.72
CA MET A 254 3.66 -0.28 -14.27
C MET A 254 2.36 -0.34 -13.44
N TYR A 255 1.87 0.79 -12.93
CA TYR A 255 0.60 0.88 -12.19
C TYR A 255 -0.59 1.18 -13.10
N MET A 256 -0.32 1.73 -14.29
CA MET A 256 -1.36 2.13 -15.24
C MET A 256 -1.95 0.89 -15.92
N PHE A 257 -3.26 0.93 -16.12
CA PHE A 257 -4.01 -0.05 -16.89
C PHE A 257 -4.13 0.47 -18.32
N ASP A 258 -3.63 -0.31 -19.27
CA ASP A 258 -3.68 0.00 -20.69
C ASP A 258 -4.98 -0.56 -21.30
N GLU A 259 -5.84 0.31 -21.82
CA GLU A 259 -7.13 -0.11 -22.39
C GLU A 259 -6.96 -1.00 -23.63
N GLU A 260 -5.96 -0.72 -24.47
CA GLU A 260 -5.76 -1.47 -25.71
C GLU A 260 -5.14 -2.84 -25.41
N LYS A 261 -4.20 -2.90 -24.47
CA LYS A 261 -3.52 -4.15 -24.14
C LYS A 261 -4.26 -4.93 -23.05
N ASP A 262 -4.32 -4.37 -21.85
CA ASP A 262 -4.86 -5.02 -20.66
C ASP A 262 -6.41 -5.12 -20.72
N GLY A 263 -7.07 -4.19 -21.42
CA GLY A 263 -8.52 -4.20 -21.62
C GLY A 263 -9.02 -5.38 -22.45
N ARG A 264 -8.36 -5.69 -23.58
CA ARG A 264 -8.71 -6.86 -24.40
C ARG A 264 -8.54 -8.17 -23.62
N GLU A 265 -7.38 -8.34 -22.99
CA GLU A 265 -7.07 -9.52 -22.16
C GLU A 265 -8.11 -9.69 -21.03
N ALA A 266 -8.48 -8.59 -20.36
CA ALA A 266 -9.49 -8.62 -19.30
C ALA A 266 -10.88 -9.09 -19.78
N LEU A 267 -11.31 -8.65 -20.97
CA LEU A 267 -12.61 -9.03 -21.53
C LEU A 267 -12.62 -10.50 -21.98
N GLU A 268 -11.52 -10.97 -22.57
CA GLU A 268 -11.34 -12.37 -22.97
C GLU A 268 -11.37 -13.30 -21.76
N GLU A 269 -10.62 -12.98 -20.70
CA GLU A 269 -10.62 -13.73 -19.45
C GLU A 269 -12.00 -13.81 -18.79
N GLU A 270 -12.71 -12.68 -18.69
CA GLU A 270 -14.06 -12.68 -18.11
C GLU A 270 -15.07 -13.46 -18.97
N THR A 271 -14.92 -13.43 -20.30
CA THR A 271 -15.75 -14.21 -21.21
C THR A 271 -15.50 -15.71 -21.04
N GLN A 272 -14.23 -16.12 -20.96
CA GLN A 272 -13.86 -17.50 -20.71
C GLN A 272 -14.38 -17.98 -19.35
N LYS A 273 -14.19 -17.18 -18.30
CA LYS A 273 -14.68 -17.47 -16.96
C LYS A 273 -16.21 -17.57 -16.88
N LYS A 274 -16.95 -16.82 -17.70
CA LYS A 274 -18.41 -16.98 -17.83
C LYS A 274 -18.77 -18.27 -18.55
N ARG A 275 -18.05 -18.66 -19.61
CA ARG A 275 -18.25 -19.93 -20.33
C ARG A 275 -18.00 -21.15 -19.43
N ASP A 276 -16.93 -21.13 -18.64
CA ASP A 276 -16.58 -22.25 -17.74
C ASP A 276 -17.55 -22.42 -16.56
N ARG A 277 -18.43 -21.44 -16.32
CA ARG A 277 -19.48 -21.48 -15.29
C ARG A 277 -20.82 -22.03 -15.79
N VAL A 278 -20.97 -22.22 -17.10
CA VAL A 278 -22.13 -22.83 -17.75
C VAL A 278 -21.90 -24.32 -17.89
#